data_AF-A0A3D2J4N9-F1
#
_entry.id   AF-A0A3D2J4N9-F1
#
_cell.length_a   1.000
_cell.length_b   1.000
_cell.length_c   1.000
_cell.angle_alpha   90.00
_cell.angle_beta   90.00
_cell.angle_gamma   90.00
#
_symmetry.space_group_name_H-M   'P 1'
#
loop_
_entity.id
_entity.type
_entity.pdbx_description
1 polymer ?
#
loop_
_entity_poly.entity_id
_entity_poly.type
_entity_poly.pdbx_seq_one_letter_code
_entity_poly.pdbx_strand_id
1 'polypeptide(L)'
;MKPQDIANAITQALVQGGSQWMVSTIVAFLPVLWTMTLMLHLGRPYVLRTLRRCGLRLGADVWWMSYLLIRDAVLLITFGLSLVFFLPNEVANAALPLTGPLAALLLLLALAVKLSRRVDDDIQAYRLATVFLVLGATLYYGPLVFAVEATSQSYLAGFSTFFTSDTNVSVAFPIMWISLVGVVVVAGWLFIRAWNAANHAMARRLTPSQVQPEQKQRIPAMQ
;
A
#
# COMPACT_ATOMS: atom_id res chain seq x y z
N MET A 1 44.57 16.82 -13.81
CA MET A 1 43.10 16.93 -13.69
C MET A 1 42.73 18.38 -13.92
N LYS A 2 41.81 18.65 -14.84
CA LYS A 2 41.31 20.01 -15.06
C LYS A 2 40.37 20.37 -13.92
N PRO A 3 40.25 21.65 -13.52
CA PRO A 3 39.28 22.08 -12.50
C PRO A 3 37.84 21.62 -12.77
N GLN A 4 37.48 21.50 -14.06
CA GLN A 4 36.19 20.99 -14.51
C GLN A 4 35.99 19.50 -14.17
N ASP A 5 37.05 18.69 -14.22
CA ASP A 5 36.98 17.26 -13.89
C ASP A 5 36.70 17.07 -12.38
N ILE A 6 37.29 17.94 -11.55
CA ILE A 6 37.08 17.95 -10.09
C ILE A 6 35.65 18.40 -9.77
N ALA A 7 35.17 19.45 -10.42
CA ALA A 7 33.80 19.93 -10.23
C ALA A 7 32.77 18.84 -10.59
N ASN A 8 32.95 18.19 -11.75
CA ASN A 8 32.07 17.10 -12.18
C ASN A 8 32.10 15.90 -11.22
N ALA A 9 33.29 15.53 -10.73
CA ALA A 9 33.44 14.43 -9.77
C ALA A 9 32.72 14.74 -8.45
N ILE A 10 32.82 15.97 -7.94
CA ILE A 10 32.13 16.39 -6.71
C ILE A 10 30.61 16.38 -6.91
N THR A 11 30.10 16.94 -8.01
CA THR A 11 28.66 16.92 -8.30
C THR A 11 28.14 15.49 -8.42
N GLN A 12 28.86 14.62 -9.12
CA GLN A 12 28.45 13.23 -9.28
C GLN A 12 28.47 12.47 -7.95
N ALA A 13 29.51 12.67 -7.14
CA ALA A 13 29.60 12.05 -5.82
C ALA A 13 28.48 12.53 -4.89
N LEU A 14 28.13 13.82 -4.91
CA LEU A 14 27.05 14.37 -4.10
C LEU A 14 25.69 13.83 -4.53
N VAL A 15 25.43 13.76 -5.84
CA VAL A 15 24.16 13.23 -6.38
C VAL A 15 24.02 11.74 -6.08
N GLN A 16 25.04 10.94 -6.37
CA GLN A 16 25.01 9.49 -6.13
C GLN A 16 24.97 9.14 -4.63
N GLY A 17 25.75 9.85 -3.81
CA GLY A 17 25.73 9.67 -2.36
C GLY A 17 24.39 10.08 -1.74
N GLY A 18 23.83 11.21 -2.20
CA GLY A 18 22.52 11.70 -1.76
C GLY A 18 21.38 10.75 -2.14
N SER A 19 21.39 10.22 -3.38
CA SER A 19 20.37 9.25 -3.81
C SER A 19 20.48 7.95 -3.03
N GLN A 20 21.69 7.43 -2.83
CA GLN A 20 21.91 6.20 -2.08
C GLN A 20 21.45 6.33 -0.63
N TRP A 21 21.78 7.46 0.02
CA TRP A 21 21.38 7.73 1.40
C TRP A 21 19.85 7.80 1.54
N MET A 22 19.17 8.46 0.58
CA MET A 22 17.71 8.53 0.56
C MET A 22 17.10 7.13 0.41
N VAL A 23 17.57 6.34 -0.55
CA VAL A 23 17.06 4.97 -0.80
C VAL A 23 17.32 4.07 0.40
N SER A 24 18.52 4.09 0.99
CA SER A 24 18.85 3.28 2.15
C SER A 24 17.97 3.63 3.36
N THR A 25 17.66 4.91 3.55
CA THR A 25 16.77 5.37 4.63
C THR A 25 15.34 4.87 4.42
N ILE A 26 14.84 4.93 3.19
CA ILE A 26 13.51 4.40 2.86
C ILE A 26 13.45 2.89 3.13
N VAL A 27 14.42 2.14 2.62
CA VAL A 27 14.49 0.68 2.77
C VAL A 27 14.61 0.28 4.25
N ALA A 28 15.38 1.01 5.04
CA ALA A 28 15.52 0.77 6.48
C ALA A 28 14.21 1.05 7.26
N PHE A 29 13.39 2.00 6.80
CA PHE A 29 12.14 2.37 7.49
C PHE A 29 10.92 1.54 7.05
N LEU A 30 10.93 0.99 5.84
CA LEU A 30 9.85 0.15 5.31
C LEU A 30 9.42 -1.01 6.23
N PRO A 31 10.31 -1.75 6.92
CA PRO A 31 9.93 -2.79 7.88
C PRO A 31 9.10 -2.27 9.06
N VAL A 32 9.31 -1.02 9.48
CA VAL A 32 8.48 -0.41 10.53
C VAL A 32 7.10 -0.11 9.97
N LEU A 33 7.02 0.44 8.77
CA LEU A 33 5.75 0.79 8.12
C LEU A 33 4.89 -0.43 7.76
N TRP A 34 5.50 -1.52 7.30
CA TRP A 34 4.83 -2.80 7.10
C TRP A 34 4.25 -3.35 8.41
N THR A 35 5.01 -3.27 9.50
CA THR A 35 4.57 -3.71 10.84
C THR A 35 3.38 -2.87 11.29
N MET A 36 3.49 -1.54 11.19
CA MET A 36 2.42 -0.61 11.56
C MET A 36 1.15 -0.86 10.74
N THR A 37 1.30 -1.09 9.43
CA THR A 37 0.19 -1.45 8.53
C THR A 37 -0.53 -2.70 9.02
N LEU A 38 0.20 -3.76 9.35
CA LEU A 38 -0.37 -5.01 9.86
C LEU A 38 -1.05 -4.81 11.21
N MET A 39 -0.38 -4.17 12.16
CA MET A 39 -0.91 -3.91 13.51
C MET A 39 -2.21 -3.11 13.44
N LEU A 40 -2.24 -2.05 12.64
CA LEU A 40 -3.42 -1.21 12.47
C LEU A 40 -4.53 -1.98 11.76
N HIS A 41 -4.25 -2.72 10.68
CA HIS A 41 -5.28 -3.46 9.95
C HIS A 41 -5.89 -4.60 10.79
N LEU A 42 -5.06 -5.40 11.44
CA LEU A 42 -5.49 -6.51 12.30
C LEU A 42 -6.08 -6.04 13.65
N GLY A 43 -5.78 -4.82 14.07
CA GLY A 43 -6.31 -4.21 15.30
C GLY A 43 -7.80 -3.82 15.24
N ARG A 44 -8.43 -3.83 14.06
CA ARG A 44 -9.84 -3.46 13.85
C ARG A 44 -10.82 -4.10 14.86
N PRO A 45 -10.89 -5.43 15.03
CA PRO A 45 -11.81 -6.05 15.97
C PRO A 45 -11.59 -5.60 17.42
N TYR A 46 -10.36 -5.27 17.80
CA TYR A 46 -10.06 -4.73 19.13
C TYR A 46 -10.61 -3.30 19.26
N VAL A 47 -10.32 -2.42 18.30
CA VAL A 47 -10.80 -1.03 18.30
C VAL A 47 -12.34 -0.98 18.34
N LEU A 48 -13.03 -1.84 17.57
CA LEU A 48 -14.48 -1.94 17.59
C LEU A 48 -15.05 -2.35 18.94
N ARG A 49 -14.39 -3.26 19.68
CA ARG A 49 -14.81 -3.62 21.05
C ARG A 49 -14.63 -2.47 22.02
N THR A 50 -13.55 -1.71 21.89
CA THR A 50 -13.29 -0.53 22.72
C THR A 50 -14.32 0.57 22.46
N LEU A 51 -14.63 0.84 21.19
CA LEU A 51 -15.63 1.84 20.79
C LEU A 51 -17.03 1.53 21.31
N ARG A 52 -17.43 0.25 21.35
CA ARG A 52 -18.71 -0.18 21.93
C ARG A 52 -18.84 0.12 23.43
N ARG A 53 -17.73 0.37 24.13
CA ARG A 53 -17.71 0.72 25.56
C ARG A 53 -17.74 2.24 25.78
N CYS A 54 -17.56 3.05 24.75
CA CYS A 54 -17.60 4.50 24.87
C CYS A 54 -19.05 4.97 25.08
N GLY A 55 -19.34 5.61 26.21
CA GLY A 55 -20.67 6.15 26.52
C GLY A 55 -21.06 7.39 25.70
N LEU A 56 -20.08 8.11 25.14
CA LEU A 56 -20.30 9.28 24.29
C LEU A 56 -20.16 8.92 22.81
N ARG A 57 -21.25 9.14 22.05
CA ARG A 57 -21.28 8.90 20.60
C ARG A 57 -20.28 9.78 19.83
N LEU A 58 -20.09 11.03 20.26
CA LEU A 58 -19.14 11.96 19.63
C LEU A 58 -17.70 11.47 19.75
N GLY A 59 -17.28 11.06 20.96
CA GLY A 59 -15.93 10.56 21.20
C GLY A 59 -15.65 9.26 20.44
N ALA A 60 -16.66 8.38 20.36
CA ALA A 60 -16.56 7.14 19.60
C ALA A 60 -16.35 7.41 18.09
N ASP A 61 -17.09 8.37 17.51
CA ASP A 61 -16.97 8.68 16.08
C ASP A 61 -15.63 9.34 15.75
N VAL A 62 -15.18 10.33 16.54
CA VAL A 62 -13.88 10.99 16.34
C VAL A 62 -12.72 9.98 16.45
N TRP A 63 -12.77 9.09 17.44
CA TRP A 63 -11.75 8.04 17.60
C TRP A 63 -11.76 7.07 16.42
N TRP A 64 -12.94 6.64 15.98
CA TRP A 64 -13.09 5.74 14.85
C TRP A 64 -12.54 6.34 13.56
N MET A 65 -12.94 7.57 13.23
CA MET A 65 -12.47 8.25 12.01
C MET A 65 -10.98 8.51 12.04
N SER A 66 -10.41 8.90 13.18
CA SER A 66 -8.96 9.10 13.33
C SER A 66 -8.18 7.80 13.10
N TYR A 67 -8.67 6.69 13.66
CA TYR A 67 -8.09 5.37 13.44
C TYR A 67 -8.14 4.94 11.97
N LEU A 68 -9.28 5.13 11.29
CA LEU A 68 -9.42 4.82 9.87
C LEU A 68 -8.44 5.64 9.01
N LEU A 69 -8.34 6.95 9.28
CA LEU A 69 -7.43 7.84 8.57
C LEU A 69 -5.98 7.42 8.73
N ILE A 70 -5.52 7.17 9.96
CA ILE A 70 -4.13 6.77 10.21
C ILE A 70 -3.85 5.40 9.57
N ARG A 71 -4.75 4.42 9.74
CA ARG A 71 -4.62 3.08 9.15
C ARG A 71 -4.45 3.14 7.63
N ASP A 72 -5.28 3.93 6.96
CA ASP A 72 -5.28 4.00 5.50
C ASP A 72 -4.16 4.91 4.96
N ALA A 73 -3.80 5.97 5.69
CA ALA A 73 -2.62 6.80 5.38
C ALA A 73 -1.31 6.01 5.49
N VAL A 74 -1.11 5.25 6.56
CA VAL A 74 0.08 4.42 6.74
C VAL A 74 0.17 3.37 5.64
N LEU A 75 -0.94 2.72 5.29
CA LEU A 75 -0.97 1.75 4.20
C LEU A 75 -0.60 2.41 2.84
N LEU A 76 -1.12 3.60 2.55
CA LEU A 76 -0.78 4.35 1.33
C LEU A 76 0.69 4.78 1.29
N ILE A 77 1.23 5.29 2.39
CA ILE A 77 2.64 5.69 2.49
C ILE A 77 3.55 4.47 2.32
N THR A 78 3.19 3.34 2.95
CA THR A 78 3.93 2.07 2.81
C THR A 78 3.96 1.62 1.35
N PHE A 79 2.84 1.72 0.63
CA PHE A 79 2.80 1.45 -0.80
C PHE A 79 3.72 2.40 -1.58
N GLY A 80 3.58 3.71 -1.38
CA GLY A 80 4.31 4.73 -2.12
C GLY A 80 5.83 4.57 -1.96
N LEU A 81 6.29 4.29 -0.74
CA LEU A 81 7.71 4.03 -0.48
C LEU A 81 8.18 2.67 -1.01
N SER A 82 7.30 1.67 -1.07
CA SER A 82 7.62 0.36 -1.65
C SER A 82 7.82 0.41 -3.17
N LEU A 83 7.54 1.56 -3.83
CA LEU A 83 7.85 1.73 -5.26
C LEU A 83 9.35 1.67 -5.57
N VAL A 84 10.20 1.86 -4.56
CA VAL A 84 11.66 1.69 -4.67
C VAL A 84 12.03 0.30 -5.21
N PHE A 85 11.24 -0.73 -4.91
CA PHE A 85 11.50 -2.10 -5.39
C PHE A 85 11.31 -2.26 -6.91
N PHE A 86 10.73 -1.27 -7.61
CA PHE A 86 10.58 -1.30 -9.07
C PHE A 86 11.67 -0.51 -9.80
N LEU A 87 12.66 0.03 -9.09
CA LEU A 87 13.80 0.74 -9.69
C LEU A 87 14.86 -0.29 -10.16
N PRO A 88 15.11 -0.45 -11.47
CA PRO A 88 16.03 -1.49 -11.96
C PRO A 88 17.46 -1.31 -11.45
N ASN A 89 17.91 -0.05 -11.28
CA ASN A 89 19.22 0.27 -10.73
C ASN A 89 19.37 -0.24 -9.29
N GLU A 90 18.35 -0.06 -8.47
CA GLU A 90 18.39 -0.46 -7.05
C GLU A 90 18.30 -1.98 -6.92
N VAL A 91 17.47 -2.64 -7.74
CA VAL A 91 17.36 -4.10 -7.73
C VAL A 91 18.69 -4.78 -8.09
N ALA A 92 19.48 -4.17 -8.99
CA ALA A 92 20.76 -4.72 -9.41
C ALA A 92 21.94 -4.39 -8.48
N ASN A 93 21.91 -3.24 -7.79
CA ASN A 93 23.08 -2.70 -7.08
C ASN A 93 22.88 -2.56 -5.56
N ALA A 94 21.66 -2.72 -5.05
CA ALA A 94 21.36 -2.65 -3.62
C ALA A 94 20.90 -4.02 -3.10
N ALA A 95 21.29 -4.34 -1.86
CA ALA A 95 20.88 -5.55 -1.17
C ALA A 95 19.41 -5.43 -0.70
N LEU A 96 18.47 -5.77 -1.58
CA LEU A 96 17.03 -5.72 -1.31
C LEU A 96 16.44 -7.14 -1.19
N PRO A 97 15.32 -7.31 -0.48
CA PRO A 97 14.61 -8.58 -0.43
C PRO A 97 14.12 -8.98 -1.83
N LEU A 98 14.46 -10.20 -2.28
CA LEU A 98 14.17 -10.70 -3.64
C LEU A 98 12.69 -10.54 -4.05
N THR A 99 11.76 -10.77 -3.13
CA THR A 99 10.31 -10.71 -3.38
C THR A 99 9.67 -9.38 -2.97
N GLY A 100 10.47 -8.34 -2.70
CA GLY A 100 9.99 -6.98 -2.42
C GLY A 100 8.98 -6.44 -3.45
N PRO A 101 9.21 -6.58 -4.77
CA PRO A 101 8.26 -6.14 -5.79
C PRO A 101 6.90 -6.86 -5.71
N LEU A 102 6.92 -8.16 -5.39
CA LEU A 102 5.72 -8.99 -5.26
C LEU A 102 4.92 -8.58 -4.00
N ALA A 103 5.63 -8.31 -2.90
CA ALA A 103 5.03 -7.78 -1.68
C ALA A 103 4.34 -6.42 -1.94
N ALA A 104 4.98 -5.52 -2.70
CA ALA A 104 4.39 -4.24 -3.09
C ALA A 104 3.13 -4.42 -3.95
N LEU A 105 3.10 -5.38 -4.88
CA LEU A 105 1.90 -5.73 -5.65
C LEU A 105 0.76 -6.21 -4.76
N LEU A 106 1.04 -7.09 -3.78
CA LEU A 106 0.02 -7.56 -2.85
C LEU A 106 -0.51 -6.44 -1.95
N LEU A 107 0.36 -5.50 -1.56
CA LEU A 107 -0.05 -4.31 -0.83
C LEU A 107 -0.98 -3.42 -1.68
N LEU A 108 -0.67 -3.23 -2.97
CA LEU A 108 -1.58 -2.55 -3.90
C LEU A 108 -2.91 -3.29 -4.04
N LEU A 109 -2.91 -4.61 -4.09
CA LEU A 109 -4.14 -5.40 -4.14
C LEU A 109 -4.97 -5.21 -2.86
N ALA A 110 -4.35 -5.14 -1.68
CA ALA A 110 -5.04 -4.81 -0.44
C ALA A 110 -5.66 -3.40 -0.48
N LEU A 111 -4.94 -2.41 -1.02
CA LEU A 111 -5.46 -1.06 -1.27
C LEU A 111 -6.61 -1.08 -2.27
N ALA A 112 -6.49 -1.83 -3.36
CA ALA A 112 -7.51 -1.94 -4.39
C ALA A 112 -8.83 -2.47 -3.82
N VAL A 113 -8.74 -3.41 -2.89
CA VAL A 113 -9.90 -3.97 -2.18
C VAL A 113 -10.53 -2.93 -1.26
N LYS A 114 -9.73 -2.17 -0.51
CA LYS A 114 -10.22 -1.06 0.33
C LYS A 114 -10.89 0.05 -0.46
N LEU A 115 -10.39 0.37 -1.64
CA LEU A 115 -10.99 1.38 -2.53
C LEU A 115 -12.25 0.86 -3.23
N SER A 116 -12.33 -0.45 -3.48
CA SER A 116 -13.40 -1.04 -4.29
C SER A 116 -14.57 -1.59 -3.50
N ARG A 117 -14.37 -1.91 -2.23
CA ARG A 117 -15.37 -2.55 -1.36
C ARG A 117 -15.40 -1.88 -0.01
N ARG A 118 -16.55 -1.97 0.68
CA ARG A 118 -16.70 -1.50 2.06
C ARG A 118 -16.03 -2.49 3.01
N VAL A 119 -14.70 -2.46 3.06
CA VAL A 119 -13.88 -3.36 3.90
C VAL A 119 -14.27 -3.29 5.38
N ASP A 120 -14.79 -2.16 5.83
CA ASP A 120 -15.21 -1.97 7.22
C ASP A 120 -16.63 -2.52 7.53
N ASP A 121 -17.43 -2.86 6.51
CA ASP A 121 -18.79 -3.41 6.71
C ASP A 121 -18.89 -4.88 6.24
N ASP A 122 -18.17 -5.25 5.19
CA ASP A 122 -18.21 -6.58 4.58
C ASP A 122 -17.08 -7.49 5.11
N ILE A 123 -17.49 -8.62 5.70
CA ILE A 123 -16.60 -9.65 6.23
C ILE A 123 -15.71 -10.25 5.12
N GLN A 124 -16.25 -10.46 3.92
CA GLN A 124 -15.49 -11.06 2.82
C GLN A 124 -14.41 -10.10 2.32
N ALA A 125 -14.74 -8.83 2.13
CA ALA A 125 -13.78 -7.79 1.77
C ALA A 125 -12.67 -7.64 2.83
N TYR A 126 -13.02 -7.66 4.12
CA TYR A 126 -12.03 -7.63 5.20
C TYR A 126 -11.07 -8.82 5.15
N ARG A 127 -11.60 -10.04 4.99
CA ARG A 127 -10.78 -11.26 4.89
C ARG A 127 -9.83 -11.20 3.70
N LEU A 128 -10.32 -10.75 2.55
CA LEU A 128 -9.54 -10.68 1.33
C LEU A 128 -8.42 -9.63 1.42
N ALA A 129 -8.70 -8.43 1.96
CA ALA A 129 -7.66 -7.44 2.25
C ALA A 129 -6.63 -7.97 3.26
N THR A 130 -7.07 -8.73 4.26
CA THR A 130 -6.19 -9.35 5.26
C THR A 130 -5.28 -10.40 4.63
N VAL A 131 -5.81 -11.26 3.75
CA VAL A 131 -5.01 -12.27 3.04
C VAL A 131 -3.91 -11.60 2.23
N PHE A 132 -4.23 -10.56 1.45
CA PHE A 132 -3.22 -9.84 0.68
C PHE A 132 -2.16 -9.16 1.57
N LEU A 133 -2.56 -8.56 2.69
CA LEU A 133 -1.60 -7.95 3.61
C LEU A 133 -0.70 -8.97 4.30
N VAL A 134 -1.26 -10.09 4.76
CA VAL A 134 -0.48 -11.14 5.43
C VAL A 134 0.46 -11.81 4.44
N LEU A 135 -0.02 -12.19 3.24
CA LEU A 135 0.83 -12.77 2.20
C LEU A 135 1.91 -11.78 1.74
N GLY A 136 1.55 -10.51 1.54
CA GLY A 136 2.50 -9.46 1.18
C GLY A 136 3.58 -9.29 2.25
N ALA A 137 3.18 -9.25 3.51
CA ALA A 137 4.12 -9.14 4.62
C ALA A 137 5.00 -10.39 4.76
N THR A 138 4.47 -11.60 4.58
CA THR A 138 5.28 -12.83 4.57
C THR A 138 6.33 -12.79 3.46
N LEU A 139 5.92 -12.36 2.26
CA LEU A 139 6.82 -12.18 1.12
C LEU A 139 7.79 -11.00 1.29
N TYR A 140 7.53 -10.09 2.22
CA TYR A 140 8.48 -9.02 2.54
C TYR A 140 9.46 -9.46 3.63
N TYR A 141 8.95 -9.82 4.81
CA TYR A 141 9.77 -10.16 5.98
C TYR A 141 10.56 -11.44 5.82
N GLY A 142 10.03 -12.45 5.13
CA GLY A 142 10.72 -13.73 4.97
C GLY A 142 12.09 -13.50 4.31
N PRO A 143 12.13 -12.99 3.08
CA PRO A 143 13.40 -12.69 2.42
C PRO A 143 14.18 -11.57 3.08
N LEU A 144 13.54 -10.58 3.72
CA LEU A 144 14.27 -9.56 4.48
C LEU A 144 15.12 -10.16 5.61
N VAL A 145 14.55 -11.05 6.42
CA VAL A 145 15.28 -11.69 7.54
C VAL A 145 16.43 -12.54 7.00
N PHE A 146 16.20 -13.32 5.94
CA PHE A 146 17.26 -14.17 5.39
C PHE A 146 18.30 -13.39 4.59
N ALA A 147 17.93 -12.32 3.89
CA ALA A 147 18.85 -11.49 3.12
C ALA A 147 19.72 -10.61 4.01
N VAL A 148 19.14 -9.99 5.05
CA VAL A 148 19.82 -8.98 5.87
C VAL A 148 20.43 -9.58 7.13
N GLU A 149 19.67 -10.38 7.88
CA GLU A 149 20.14 -10.88 9.19
C GLU A 149 21.05 -12.11 9.07
N ALA A 150 20.79 -12.97 8.08
CA ALA A 150 21.57 -14.20 7.91
C ALA A 150 23.00 -13.96 7.38
N THR A 151 23.29 -12.76 6.87
CA THR A 151 24.63 -12.35 6.42
C THR A 151 25.66 -12.36 7.56
N SER A 152 25.20 -12.22 8.81
CA SER A 152 26.05 -12.32 10.00
C SER A 152 26.47 -13.76 10.34
N GLN A 153 25.90 -14.77 9.66
CA GLN A 153 26.04 -16.19 10.02
C GLN A 153 26.56 -16.99 8.83
N SER A 154 27.80 -17.47 8.91
CA SER A 154 28.48 -18.17 7.82
C SER A 154 27.74 -19.44 7.34
N TYR A 155 27.05 -20.15 8.22
CA TYR A 155 26.29 -21.35 7.88
C TYR A 155 24.96 -21.06 7.14
N LEU A 156 24.47 -19.82 7.15
CA LEU A 156 23.28 -19.39 6.40
C LEU A 156 23.61 -18.53 5.17
N ALA A 157 24.90 -18.38 4.84
CA ALA A 157 25.35 -17.54 3.72
C ALA A 157 24.68 -17.91 2.38
N GLY A 158 24.40 -19.20 2.16
CA GLY A 158 23.66 -19.68 0.97
C GLY A 158 22.23 -19.14 0.90
N PHE A 159 21.53 -19.03 2.03
CA PHE A 159 20.19 -18.44 2.10
C PHE A 159 20.22 -16.93 1.89
N SER A 160 21.18 -16.23 2.50
CA SER A 160 21.36 -14.79 2.28
C SER A 160 21.61 -14.47 0.81
N THR A 161 22.52 -15.20 0.16
CA THR A 161 22.81 -15.03 -1.29
C THR A 161 21.60 -15.34 -2.17
N PHE A 162 20.75 -16.30 -1.78
CA PHE A 162 19.58 -16.64 -2.56
C PHE A 162 18.46 -15.58 -2.48
N PHE A 163 18.26 -14.97 -1.31
CA PHE A 163 17.16 -14.05 -1.04
C PHE A 163 17.49 -12.56 -1.24
N THR A 164 18.72 -12.24 -1.64
CA THR A 164 19.15 -10.86 -1.90
C THR A 164 19.15 -10.56 -3.40
N SER A 165 18.63 -9.40 -3.79
CA SER A 165 18.41 -9.04 -5.20
C SER A 165 19.68 -8.82 -6.02
N ASP A 166 20.73 -8.23 -5.43
CA ASP A 166 22.00 -7.87 -6.08
C ASP A 166 22.85 -9.11 -6.44
N THR A 167 22.77 -10.15 -5.63
CA THR A 167 23.47 -11.42 -5.86
C THR A 167 22.71 -12.34 -6.81
N ASN A 168 21.38 -12.15 -6.97
CA ASN A 168 20.53 -12.96 -7.85
C ASN A 168 19.67 -12.12 -8.81
N VAL A 169 20.31 -11.20 -9.53
CA VAL A 169 19.65 -10.29 -10.48
C VAL A 169 18.83 -11.03 -11.55
N SER A 170 19.31 -12.22 -11.96
CA SER A 170 18.65 -13.05 -12.99
C SER A 170 17.23 -13.47 -12.59
N VAL A 171 16.95 -13.64 -11.30
CA VAL A 171 15.63 -13.96 -10.75
C VAL A 171 14.90 -12.69 -10.30
N ALA A 172 15.63 -11.73 -9.74
CA ALA A 172 15.04 -10.48 -9.24
C ALA A 172 14.37 -9.66 -10.35
N PHE A 173 14.99 -9.56 -11.53
CA PHE A 173 14.44 -8.82 -12.66
C PHE A 173 13.11 -9.38 -13.19
N PRO A 174 12.98 -10.69 -13.51
CA PRO A 174 11.70 -11.27 -13.87
C PRO A 174 10.60 -11.00 -12.83
N ILE A 175 10.90 -11.18 -11.54
CA ILE A 175 9.92 -10.93 -10.46
C ILE A 175 9.50 -9.46 -10.44
N MET A 176 10.45 -8.54 -10.55
CA MET A 176 10.20 -7.10 -10.61
C MET A 176 9.30 -6.75 -11.80
N TRP A 177 9.64 -7.19 -13.01
CA TRP A 177 8.87 -6.87 -14.22
C TRP A 177 7.47 -7.47 -14.21
N ILE A 178 7.32 -8.74 -13.80
CA ILE A 178 5.99 -9.38 -13.66
C ILE A 178 5.15 -8.62 -12.64
N SER A 179 5.75 -8.26 -11.49
CA SER A 179 5.04 -7.52 -10.45
C SER A 179 4.67 -6.11 -10.91
N LEU A 180 5.53 -5.46 -11.69
CA LEU A 180 5.28 -4.14 -12.26
C LEU A 180 4.12 -4.16 -13.26
N VAL A 181 4.07 -5.17 -14.13
CA VAL A 181 2.92 -5.39 -15.02
C VAL A 181 1.65 -5.57 -14.18
N GLY A 182 1.70 -6.37 -13.12
CA GLY A 182 0.60 -6.52 -12.17
C GLY A 182 0.16 -5.18 -11.56
N VAL A 183 1.11 -4.33 -11.14
CA VAL A 183 0.83 -3.01 -10.58
C VAL A 183 0.12 -2.13 -11.60
N VAL A 184 0.61 -2.08 -12.84
CA VAL A 184 0.00 -1.30 -13.93
C VAL A 184 -1.42 -1.78 -14.21
N VAL A 185 -1.65 -3.09 -14.26
CA VAL A 185 -2.99 -3.67 -14.50
C VAL A 185 -3.96 -3.28 -13.37
N VAL A 186 -3.55 -3.44 -12.11
CA VAL A 186 -4.41 -3.12 -10.94
C VAL A 186 -4.68 -1.62 -10.85
N ALA A 187 -3.65 -0.79 -11.04
CA ALA A 187 -3.79 0.67 -11.04
C ALA A 187 -4.69 1.15 -12.18
N GLY A 188 -4.51 0.61 -13.40
CA GLY A 188 -5.36 0.90 -14.55
C GLY A 188 -6.82 0.51 -14.30
N TRP A 189 -7.07 -0.66 -13.72
CA TRP A 189 -8.41 -1.08 -13.33
C TRP A 189 -9.06 -0.14 -12.29
N LEU A 190 -8.30 0.27 -11.27
CA LEU A 190 -8.78 1.24 -10.27
C LEU A 190 -9.11 2.60 -10.91
N PHE A 191 -8.28 3.06 -11.83
CA PHE A 191 -8.48 4.32 -12.54
C PHE A 191 -9.76 4.30 -13.39
N ILE A 192 -9.97 3.26 -14.20
CA ILE A 192 -11.18 3.10 -15.02
C ILE A 192 -12.43 3.08 -14.13
N ARG A 193 -12.36 2.35 -13.02
CA ARG A 193 -13.47 2.27 -12.07
C ARG A 193 -13.78 3.62 -11.43
N ALA A 194 -12.75 4.34 -10.97
CA ALA A 194 -12.90 5.67 -10.38
C ALA A 194 -13.50 6.65 -11.39
N TRP A 195 -13.06 6.58 -12.65
CA TRP A 195 -13.59 7.40 -13.72
C TRP A 195 -15.09 7.10 -13.97
N ASN A 196 -15.46 5.83 -14.13
CA ASN A 196 -16.86 5.45 -14.32
C ASN A 196 -17.76 5.89 -13.14
N ALA A 197 -17.26 5.77 -11.91
CA ALA A 197 -17.99 6.22 -10.72
C ALA A 197 -18.23 7.74 -10.73
N ALA A 198 -17.22 8.53 -11.11
CA ALA A 198 -17.35 9.98 -11.22
C ALA A 198 -18.33 10.38 -12.33
N ASN A 199 -18.30 9.70 -13.48
CA ASN A 199 -19.27 9.88 -14.57
C ASN A 199 -20.72 9.66 -14.10
N HIS A 200 -20.98 8.54 -13.42
CA HIS A 200 -22.32 8.25 -12.90
C HIS A 200 -22.79 9.26 -11.85
N ALA A 201 -21.88 9.73 -10.98
CA ALA A 201 -22.20 10.75 -10.00
C ALA A 201 -22.58 12.10 -10.65
N MET A 202 -21.88 12.49 -11.72
CA MET A 202 -22.18 13.70 -12.48
C MET A 202 -23.52 13.60 -13.23
N ALA A 203 -23.78 12.47 -13.90
CA ALA A 203 -25.03 12.22 -14.61
C ALA A 203 -26.27 12.31 -13.69
N ARG A 204 -26.18 11.82 -12.45
CA ARG A 204 -27.25 11.94 -11.45
C ARG A 204 -27.56 13.39 -11.05
N ARG A 205 -26.55 14.28 -11.06
CA ARG A 205 -26.75 15.71 -10.73
C ARG A 205 -27.42 16.48 -11.86
N LEU A 206 -27.27 16.02 -13.10
CA LEU A 206 -27.84 16.67 -14.29
C LEU A 206 -29.27 16.23 -14.59
N THR A 207 -29.76 15.16 -13.96
CA THR A 207 -31.15 14.70 -14.11
C THR A 207 -32.04 15.59 -13.24
N PRO A 208 -32.96 16.41 -13.80
CA PRO A 208 -33.89 17.19 -13.00
C PRO A 208 -34.74 16.25 -12.16
N SER A 209 -34.91 16.54 -10.86
CA SER A 209 -35.90 15.87 -10.02
C SER A 209 -37.24 15.90 -10.75
N GLN A 210 -37.71 14.74 -11.23
CA GLN A 210 -39.11 14.63 -11.60
C GLN A 210 -39.92 14.87 -10.34
N VAL A 211 -40.52 16.07 -10.26
CA VAL A 211 -41.49 16.43 -9.23
C VAL A 211 -42.56 15.35 -9.26
N GLN A 212 -42.61 14.56 -8.20
CA GLN A 212 -43.64 13.57 -7.96
C GLN A 212 -44.98 14.34 -7.91
N PRO A 213 -45.93 14.13 -8.83
CA PRO A 213 -47.18 14.88 -8.79
C PRO A 213 -47.89 14.57 -7.48
N GLU A 214 -48.18 15.62 -6.71
CA GLU A 214 -48.85 15.56 -5.42
C GLU A 214 -50.04 14.59 -5.48
N GLN A 215 -49.96 13.55 -4.66
CA GLN A 215 -51.08 12.67 -4.37
C GLN A 215 -52.09 13.49 -3.56
N LYS A 216 -52.96 14.20 -4.28
CA LYS A 216 -54.03 15.04 -3.75
C LYS A 216 -54.79 14.27 -2.67
N GLN A 217 -54.58 14.66 -1.41
CA GLN A 217 -55.33 14.20 -0.25
C GLN A 217 -56.83 14.32 -0.56
N ARG A 218 -57.50 13.18 -0.78
CA ARG A 218 -58.96 13.11 -0.63
C ARG A 218 -59.22 12.96 0.85
N ILE A 219 -59.49 14.07 1.52
CA ILE A 219 -60.16 14.09 2.82
C ILE A 219 -61.62 13.72 2.53
N PRO A 220 -62.14 12.57 2.98
CA PRO A 220 -63.58 12.33 2.93
C PRO A 220 -64.24 13.23 3.96
N ALA A 221 -65.15 14.09 3.48
CA ALA A 221 -65.99 14.92 4.34
C ALA A 221 -66.80 14.03 5.28
N MET A 222 -66.74 14.32 6.58
CA MET A 222 -67.66 13.79 7.56
C MET A 222 -69.09 14.27 7.22
N GLN A 223 -70.02 13.33 7.15
CA GLN A 223 -71.45 13.56 7.34
C GLN A 223 -71.90 12.67 8.50
#